data_AF-A0A1W9V533-F1
#
_entry.id   AF-A0A1W9V533-F1
#
_cell.length_a   1.000
_cell.length_b   1.000
_cell.length_c   1.000
_cell.angle_alpha   90.00
_cell.angle_beta   90.00
_cell.angle_gamma   90.00
#
_symmetry.space_group_name_H-M   'P 1'
#
loop_
_entity.id
_entity.type
_entity.pdbx_description
1 polymer ?
#
loop_
_entity_poly.entity_id
_entity_poly.type
_entity_poly.pdbx_seq_one_letter_code
_entity_poly.pdbx_strand_id
1 'polypeptide(L)'
;HAAQKIDRRGQYHARDEISLIKFYVAGILQRVLDRAIQIHGAMGMTDELPLAYWFRHERAARIYDGADEVHKRSVARRIFRSYGASV
;
A
#
# COMPACT_ATOMS: atom_id res chain seq x y z
N HIS A 1 -1.57 -12.15 -6.95
CA HIS A 1 -0.35 -12.16 -7.79
C HIS A 1 0.93 -12.22 -6.96
N ALA A 2 1.23 -11.25 -6.08
CA ALA A 2 2.45 -11.25 -5.26
C ALA A 2 2.64 -12.55 -4.45
N ALA A 3 1.62 -12.97 -3.69
CA ALA A 3 1.65 -14.23 -2.92
C ALA A 3 2.00 -15.45 -3.79
N GLN A 4 1.29 -15.65 -4.90
CA GLN A 4 1.57 -16.74 -5.84
C GLN A 4 3.02 -16.73 -6.36
N LYS A 5 3.64 -15.56 -6.55
CA LYS A 5 5.04 -15.46 -6.98
C LYS A 5 6.00 -15.81 -5.84
N ILE A 6 5.68 -15.44 -4.60
CA ILE A 6 6.42 -15.88 -3.40
C ILE A 6 6.40 -17.39 -3.31
N ASP A 7 5.23 -18.02 -3.43
CA ASP A 7 5.09 -19.48 -3.30
C ASP A 7 5.91 -20.24 -4.36
N ARG A 8 5.95 -19.71 -5.60
CA ARG A 8 6.61 -20.39 -6.74
C ARG A 8 8.08 -20.08 -6.89
N ARG A 9 8.53 -18.90 -6.47
CA ARG A 9 9.88 -18.38 -6.79
C ARG A 9 10.61 -17.82 -5.57
N GLY A 10 10.00 -17.82 -4.39
CA GLY A 10 10.55 -17.25 -3.17
C GLY A 10 10.43 -15.73 -3.08
N GLN A 11 10.54 -15.23 -1.85
CA GLN A 11 10.37 -13.81 -1.52
C GLN A 11 11.35 -12.88 -2.26
N TYR A 12 12.61 -13.29 -2.42
CA TYR A 12 13.63 -12.48 -3.10
C TYR A 12 13.25 -12.15 -4.54
N HIS A 13 12.72 -13.13 -5.28
CA HIS A 13 12.30 -12.96 -6.67
C HIS A 13 10.94 -12.26 -6.81
N ALA A 14 10.19 -12.13 -5.73
CA ALA A 14 8.89 -11.44 -5.68
C ALA A 14 8.97 -10.02 -5.09
N ARG A 15 10.17 -9.51 -4.78
CA ARG A 15 10.38 -8.21 -4.12
C ARG A 15 9.78 -7.01 -4.85
N ASP A 16 9.65 -7.08 -6.18
CA ASP A 16 9.00 -6.02 -6.95
C ASP A 16 7.50 -6.02 -6.74
N GLU A 17 6.87 -7.18 -6.82
CA GLU A 17 5.44 -7.35 -6.55
C GLU A 17 5.09 -7.00 -5.09
N ILE A 18 5.97 -7.35 -4.14
CA ILE A 18 5.81 -7.00 -2.72
C ILE A 18 5.88 -5.47 -2.53
N SER A 19 6.88 -4.81 -3.12
CA SER A 19 6.97 -3.34 -3.07
C SER A 19 5.77 -2.67 -3.72
N LEU A 20 5.32 -3.16 -4.88
CA LEU A 20 4.18 -2.59 -5.61
C LEU A 20 2.88 -2.73 -4.84
N ILE A 21 2.58 -3.92 -4.32
CA ILE A 21 1.31 -4.15 -3.63
C ILE A 21 1.21 -3.33 -2.34
N LYS A 22 2.32 -3.15 -1.62
CA LYS A 22 2.38 -2.44 -0.34
C LYS A 22 1.85 -1.00 -0.45
N PHE A 23 2.43 -0.17 -1.32
CA PHE A 23 1.96 1.22 -1.45
C PHE A 23 0.63 1.31 -2.22
N TYR A 24 0.38 0.40 -3.16
CA TYR A 24 -0.82 0.45 -3.99
C TYR A 24 -2.08 0.17 -3.17
N VAL A 25 -2.05 -0.88 -2.34
CA VAL A 25 -3.20 -1.26 -1.50
C VAL A 25 -3.41 -0.25 -0.38
N ALA A 26 -2.35 0.28 0.25
CA ALA A 26 -2.51 1.30 1.28
C ALA A 26 -3.24 2.54 0.75
N GLY A 27 -2.94 2.99 -0.47
CA GLY A 27 -3.67 4.08 -1.13
C GLY A 27 -5.11 3.73 -1.54
N ILE A 28 -5.41 2.48 -1.87
CA ILE A 28 -6.78 2.02 -2.12
C ILE A 28 -7.58 2.03 -0.82
N LEU A 29 -7.05 1.41 0.24
CA LEU A 29 -7.72 1.26 1.51
C LEU A 29 -8.07 2.61 2.12
N GLN A 30 -7.13 3.56 2.09
CA GLN A 30 -7.40 4.92 2.57
C GLN A 30 -8.54 5.60 1.78
N ARG A 31 -8.62 5.42 0.46
CA ARG A 31 -9.73 5.97 -0.37
C ARG A 31 -11.07 5.30 -0.09
N VAL A 32 -11.07 4.00 0.21
CA VAL A 32 -12.30 3.26 0.56
C VAL A 32 -12.81 3.72 1.92
N LEU A 33 -11.92 3.84 2.91
CA LEU A 33 -12.26 4.32 4.25
C LEU A 33 -12.78 5.76 4.23
N ASP A 34 -12.13 6.65 3.49
CA ASP A 34 -12.58 8.04 3.31
C ASP A 34 -14.02 8.12 2.78
N ARG A 35 -14.33 7.35 1.73
CA ARG A 35 -15.69 7.28 1.18
C ARG A 35 -16.68 6.66 2.15
N ALA A 36 -16.29 5.63 2.89
CA ALA A 36 -17.15 5.01 3.90
C ALA A 36 -17.49 6.00 5.01
N ILE A 37 -16.51 6.76 5.51
CA ILE A 37 -16.72 7.84 6.49
C ILE A 37 -17.70 8.87 5.91
N GLN A 38 -17.46 9.33 4.69
CA GLN A 38 -18.28 10.34 4.04
C GLN A 38 -19.77 9.93 3.92
N ILE A 39 -20.05 8.66 3.62
CA ILE A 39 -21.42 8.12 3.52
C ILE A 39 -22.13 8.10 4.88
N HIS A 40 -21.39 7.87 5.98
CA HIS A 40 -21.96 7.82 7.34
C HIS A 40 -22.00 9.19 8.04
N GLY A 41 -21.52 10.25 7.38
CA GLY A 41 -21.53 11.60 7.92
C GLY A 41 -20.77 11.72 9.24
N ALA A 42 -21.32 12.47 10.20
CA ALA A 42 -20.67 12.68 11.51
C ALA A 42 -20.41 11.38 12.27
N MET A 43 -21.29 10.36 12.13
CA MET A 43 -21.11 9.05 12.76
C MET A 43 -19.86 8.32 12.23
N GLY A 44 -19.46 8.56 10.98
CA GLY A 44 -18.22 8.00 10.43
C GLY A 44 -16.96 8.47 11.15
N MET A 45 -17.05 9.59 11.88
CA MET A 45 -15.95 10.19 12.65
C MET A 45 -15.98 9.85 14.15
N THR A 46 -16.98 9.12 14.63
CA THR A 46 -17.07 8.70 16.04
C THR A 46 -16.57 7.26 16.22
N ASP A 47 -16.53 6.81 17.48
CA ASP A 47 -16.19 5.42 17.82
C ASP A 47 -17.41 4.47 17.74
N GLU A 48 -18.57 4.95 17.29
CA GLU A 48 -19.78 4.13 17.05
C GLU A 48 -19.58 3.18 15.86
N LEU A 49 -18.70 3.55 14.93
CA LEU A 49 -18.28 2.73 13.81
C LEU A 49 -16.76 2.56 13.84
N PRO A 50 -16.22 1.43 13.37
CA PRO A 50 -14.77 1.22 13.37
C PRO A 50 -14.03 2.09 12.33
N LEU A 51 -14.75 2.91 11.56
CA LEU A 51 -14.22 3.66 10.42
C LEU A 51 -13.14 4.68 10.83
N ALA A 52 -13.37 5.46 11.89
CA ALA A 52 -12.41 6.45 12.38
C ALA A 52 -11.11 5.82 12.90
N TYR A 53 -11.20 4.64 13.52
CA TYR A 53 -10.04 3.84 13.92
C TYR A 53 -9.25 3.39 12.69
N TRP A 54 -9.93 2.71 11.74
CA TRP A 54 -9.26 2.17 10.56
C TRP A 54 -8.66 3.26 9.68
N PHE A 55 -9.31 4.42 9.54
CA PHE A 55 -8.74 5.53 8.78
C PHE A 55 -7.39 6.00 9.34
N ARG A 56 -7.30 6.15 10.67
CA ARG A 56 -6.03 6.52 11.33
C ARG A 56 -5.01 5.40 11.29
N HIS A 57 -5.42 4.16 11.52
CA HIS A 57 -4.55 2.99 11.48
C HIS A 57 -3.94 2.79 10.09
N GLU A 58 -4.77 2.77 9.05
CA GLU A 58 -4.34 2.51 7.68
C GLU A 58 -3.61 3.69 7.05
N ARG A 59 -3.80 4.92 7.58
CA ARG A 59 -2.91 6.02 7.25
C ARG A 59 -1.46 5.71 7.65
N ALA A 60 -1.24 5.02 8.76
CA ALA A 60 0.10 4.63 9.20
C ALA A 60 0.72 3.56 8.28
N ALA A 61 -0.09 2.75 7.59
CA ALA A 61 0.38 1.73 6.63
C ALA A 61 1.15 2.30 5.44
N ARG A 62 1.04 3.60 5.18
CA ARG A 62 1.83 4.33 4.18
C ARG A 62 3.20 4.78 4.68
N ILE A 63 3.52 4.48 5.94
CA ILE A 63 4.73 4.91 6.65
C ILE A 63 5.48 3.69 7.21
N TYR A 64 4.80 2.83 7.99
CA TYR A 64 5.44 1.65 8.57
C TYR A 64 5.76 0.61 7.50
N ASP A 65 6.76 -0.24 7.79
CA ASP A 65 7.26 -1.26 6.85
C ASP A 65 7.71 -0.69 5.50
N GLY A 66 8.18 0.56 5.51
CA GLY A 66 8.60 1.32 4.34
C GLY A 66 7.55 2.34 3.88
N ALA A 67 7.97 3.60 3.81
CA ALA A 67 7.14 4.67 3.26
C ALA A 67 6.86 4.44 1.77
N ASP A 68 5.70 4.91 1.29
CA ASP A 68 5.28 4.75 -0.11
C ASP A 68 6.36 5.21 -1.10
N GLU A 69 7.01 6.34 -0.82
CA GLU A 69 8.05 6.95 -1.65
C GLU A 69 9.29 6.06 -1.75
N VAL A 70 9.64 5.38 -0.65
CA VAL A 70 10.76 4.45 -0.60
C VAL A 70 10.46 3.23 -1.48
N HIS A 71 9.26 2.64 -1.37
CA HIS A 71 8.88 1.52 -2.23
C HIS A 71 8.84 1.92 -3.70
N LYS A 72 8.21 3.06 -4.02
CA LYS A 72 8.13 3.60 -5.39
C LYS A 72 9.51 3.82 -6.00
N ARG A 73 10.41 4.51 -5.28
CA ARG A 73 11.79 4.75 -5.74
C ARG A 73 12.55 3.43 -5.94
N SER A 74 12.42 2.51 -4.98
CA SER A 74 13.13 1.23 -4.97
C SER A 74 12.71 0.35 -6.15
N VAL A 75 11.42 0.23 -6.43
CA VAL A 75 10.92 -0.55 -7.58
C VAL A 75 11.19 0.15 -8.90
N ALA A 76 11.03 1.48 -8.98
CA ALA A 76 11.33 2.24 -10.19
C ALA A 76 12.78 2.04 -10.64
N ARG A 77 13.75 2.13 -9.73
CA ARG A 77 15.17 1.88 -10.05
C ARG A 77 15.42 0.48 -10.62
N ARG A 78 14.75 -0.55 -10.10
CA ARG A 78 14.91 -1.93 -10.60
C ARG A 78 14.27 -2.12 -11.96
N ILE A 79 13.09 -1.54 -12.18
CA ILE A 79 12.42 -1.54 -13.47
C ILE A 79 13.28 -0.81 -14.51
N PHE A 80 13.75 0.41 -14.25
CA PHE A 80 14.61 1.13 -15.20
C PHE A 80 15.88 0.38 -15.54
N ARG A 81 16.52 -0.26 -14.55
CA ARG A 81 17.70 -1.10 -14.78
C ARG A 81 17.40 -2.28 -15.72
N SER A 82 16.21 -2.88 -15.65
CA SER A 82 15.82 -3.94 -16.59
C SER A 82 15.64 -3.46 -18.03
N TYR A 83 15.42 -2.16 -18.23
CA TYR A 83 15.37 -1.52 -19.56
C TYR A 83 16.72 -0.91 -20.00
N GLY A 84 17.80 -1.12 -19.24
CA GLY A 84 19.11 -0.51 -19.55
C GLY A 84 19.19 0.99 -19.25
N ALA A 85 18.20 1.56 -18.58
CA ALA A 85 18.20 2.96 -18.15
C ALA A 85 18.70 3.08 -16.69
N SER A 86 19.45 4.15 -16.40
CA SER A 86 19.86 4.51 -15.04
C SER A 86 19.10 5.74 -14.56
N VAL A 87 18.53 5.68 -13.35
CA VAL A 87 17.83 6.77 -12.65
C VAL A 87 18.40 6.98 -11.25
#